data_AF-A0A8T4PE01-F1
#
_entry.id   AF-A0A8T4PE01-F1
#
_cell.length_a   1.000
_cell.length_b   1.000
_cell.length_c   1.000
_cell.angle_alpha   90.00
_cell.angle_beta   90.00
_cell.angle_gamma   90.00
#
_symmetry.space_group_name_H-M   'P 1'
#
loop_
_entity.id
_entity.type
_entity.pdbx_description
1 polymer ?
#
loop_
_entity_poly.entity_id
_entity_poly.type
_entity_poly.pdbx_seq_one_letter_code
_entity_poly.pdbx_strand_id
1 'polypeptide(L)'
;MVKIFELKNDKKAFWRILEAFIAVMIIASVLSFIYIRQTKKTSLDDEAQKLISLMLDEISSNSTLRQAVLDDNEVSRQKVNNALAKLTPEGFSSTFQICGIDDICGITTSFTSNEVYSDEASISVTLDSSGFSPKKIRIFLWEK
;
A
#
# COMPACT_ATOMS: atom_id res chain seq x y z
N MET A 1 -18.17 30.57 43.86
CA MET A 1 -18.62 29.74 45.00
C MET A 1 -18.71 28.30 44.52
N VAL A 2 -17.59 27.56 44.62
CA VAL A 2 -17.48 26.16 44.18
C VAL A 2 -17.98 25.31 45.34
N LYS A 3 -19.14 24.68 45.20
CA LYS A 3 -19.64 23.70 46.18
C LYS A 3 -18.73 22.47 46.12
N ILE A 4 -17.85 22.36 47.12
CA ILE A 4 -17.09 21.14 47.39
C ILE A 4 -18.10 20.08 47.83
N PHE A 5 -18.13 18.97 47.10
CA PHE A 5 -19.01 17.83 47.34
C PHE A 5 -18.65 17.20 48.70
N GLU A 6 -19.45 17.43 49.74
CA GLU A 6 -19.34 16.66 50.99
C GLU A 6 -19.79 15.22 50.72
N LEU A 7 -18.83 14.33 50.49
CA LEU A 7 -19.07 12.90 50.36
C LEU A 7 -19.41 12.32 51.74
N LYS A 8 -20.71 12.27 52.05
CA LYS A 8 -21.25 11.35 53.06
C LYS A 8 -20.74 9.95 52.73
N ASN A 9 -20.24 9.25 53.75
CA ASN A 9 -19.42 8.04 53.67
C ASN A 9 -20.21 6.78 53.21
N ASP A 10 -20.99 6.90 52.16
CA ASP A 10 -21.72 5.82 51.53
C ASP A 10 -20.75 5.04 50.64
N LYS A 11 -20.03 4.10 51.24
CA LYS A 11 -19.12 3.17 50.53
C LYS A 11 -19.77 2.58 49.27
N LYS A 12 -21.09 2.36 49.31
CA LYS A 12 -21.90 1.86 48.20
C LYS A 12 -21.98 2.83 47.01
N ALA A 13 -22.02 4.14 47.24
CA ALA A 13 -21.99 5.15 46.18
C ALA A 13 -20.61 5.24 45.53
N PHE A 14 -19.54 5.15 46.33
CA PHE A 14 -18.17 5.11 45.82
C PHE A 14 -17.93 3.92 44.90
N TRP A 15 -18.37 2.72 45.27
CA TRP A 15 -18.25 1.52 44.43
C TRP A 15 -18.98 1.65 43.09
N ARG A 16 -20.16 2.29 43.07
CA ARG A 16 -20.91 2.54 41.82
C ARG A 16 -20.19 3.52 40.88
N ILE A 17 -19.56 4.56 41.45
CA ILE A 17 -18.75 5.51 40.66
C ILE A 17 -17.52 4.81 40.10
N LEU A 18 -16.85 3.99 40.90
CA LEU A 18 -15.68 3.22 40.47
C LEU A 18 -16.03 2.24 39.34
N GLU A 19 -17.16 1.54 39.45
CA GLU A 19 -17.65 0.63 38.40
C GLU A 19 -17.90 1.36 37.08
N ALA A 20 -18.62 2.49 37.12
CA ALA A 20 -18.87 3.30 35.93
C ALA A 20 -17.56 3.85 35.32
N PHE A 21 -16.61 4.25 36.17
CA PHE A 21 -15.30 4.73 35.72
C PHE A 21 -14.50 3.64 35.02
N ILE A 22 -14.48 2.43 35.57
CA ILE A 22 -13.81 1.27 34.95
C ILE A 22 -14.48 0.94 33.60
N ALA A 23 -15.80 0.96 33.52
CA ALA A 23 -16.52 0.71 32.27
C ALA A 23 -16.13 1.74 31.18
N VAL A 24 -16.04 3.03 31.53
CA VAL A 24 -15.61 4.08 30.60
C VAL A 24 -14.15 3.90 30.19
N MET A 25 -13.24 3.56 31.12
CA MET A 25 -11.84 3.26 30.83
C MET A 25 -11.69 2.10 29.83
N ILE A 26 -12.44 1.01 30.03
CA ILE A 26 -12.43 -0.13 29.12
C ILE A 26 -12.89 0.29 27.73
N ILE A 27 -14.02 0.99 27.62
CA ILE A 27 -14.53 1.49 26.33
C ILE A 27 -13.49 2.40 25.65
N ALA A 28 -12.91 3.34 26.39
CA ALA A 28 -11.89 4.26 25.86
C ALA A 28 -10.65 3.50 25.35
N SER A 29 -10.17 2.49 26.09
CA SER A 29 -9.03 1.67 25.67
C SER A 29 -9.29 0.89 24.38
N VAL A 30 -10.48 0.29 24.24
CA VAL A 30 -10.87 -0.46 23.05
C VAL A 30 -10.96 0.48 21.84
N LEU A 31 -11.59 1.64 22.00
CA LEU A 31 -11.66 2.65 20.94
C LEU A 31 -10.27 3.14 20.52
N SER A 32 -9.40 3.42 21.49
CA SER A 32 -8.03 3.85 21.22
C SER A 32 -7.23 2.79 20.47
N PHE A 33 -7.41 1.51 20.82
CA PHE A 33 -6.75 0.39 20.14
C PHE A 33 -7.22 0.23 18.69
N ILE A 34 -8.53 0.34 18.45
CA ILE A 34 -9.10 0.30 17.09
C ILE A 34 -8.55 1.46 16.25
N TYR A 35 -8.51 2.66 16.82
CA TYR A 35 -8.01 3.85 16.12
C TYR A 35 -6.55 3.71 15.70
N ILE A 36 -5.66 3.24 16.60
CA ILE A 36 -4.23 3.04 16.28
C ILE A 36 -4.05 2.00 15.16
N ARG A 37 -4.87 0.96 15.13
CA ARG A 37 -4.80 -0.04 14.06
C ARG A 37 -5.24 0.51 12.70
N GLN A 38 -6.30 1.31 12.68
CA GLN A 38 -6.79 1.92 11.45
C GLN A 38 -5.78 2.92 10.88
N THR A 39 -5.20 3.78 11.71
CA THR A 39 -4.25 4.80 11.23
C THR A 39 -2.97 4.18 10.67
N LYS A 40 -2.44 3.13 11.30
CA LYS A 40 -1.27 2.39 10.79
C LYS A 40 -1.53 1.74 9.44
N LYS A 41 -2.71 1.14 9.26
CA LYS A 41 -3.07 0.49 8.00
C LYS A 41 -3.19 1.51 6.87
N THR A 42 -3.97 2.58 7.08
CA THR A 42 -4.13 3.64 6.08
C THR A 42 -2.80 4.25 5.67
N SER A 43 -1.85 4.45 6.61
CA SER A 43 -0.54 4.99 6.24
C SER A 43 0.28 4.07 5.34
N LEU A 44 0.18 2.75 5.54
CA LEU A 44 0.91 1.77 4.73
C LEU A 44 0.27 1.61 3.35
N ASP A 45 -1.06 1.59 3.27
CA ASP A 45 -1.80 1.54 2.01
C ASP A 45 -1.43 2.76 1.13
N ASP A 46 -1.43 3.95 1.72
CA ASP A 46 -1.08 5.20 1.03
C ASP A 46 0.39 5.23 0.60
N GLU A 47 1.30 4.71 1.43
CA GLU A 47 2.73 4.63 1.12
C GLU A 47 3.00 3.65 -0.02
N ALA A 48 2.39 2.46 0.02
CA ALA A 48 2.52 1.45 -1.03
C ALA A 48 1.98 1.97 -2.38
N GLN A 49 0.82 2.64 -2.37
CA GLN A 49 0.25 3.24 -3.59
C GLN A 49 1.15 4.35 -4.17
N LYS A 50 1.70 5.22 -3.31
CA LYS A 50 2.64 6.25 -3.74
C LYS A 50 3.91 5.64 -4.34
N LEU A 51 4.45 4.60 -3.72
CA LEU A 51 5.63 3.89 -4.23
C LEU A 51 5.36 3.29 -5.60
N ILE A 52 4.25 2.58 -5.79
CA ILE A 52 3.89 2.02 -7.10
C ILE A 52 3.71 3.13 -8.13
N SER A 53 3.02 4.22 -7.78
CA SER A 53 2.82 5.37 -8.67
C SER A 53 4.15 5.97 -9.12
N LEU A 54 5.10 6.16 -8.20
CA LEU A 54 6.45 6.65 -8.51
C LEU A 54 7.22 5.69 -9.42
N MET A 55 7.11 4.37 -9.19
CA MET A 55 7.76 3.37 -10.04
C MET A 55 7.19 3.37 -11.46
N LEU A 56 5.86 3.44 -11.59
CA LEU A 56 5.18 3.54 -12.90
C LEU A 56 5.54 4.85 -13.61
N ASP A 57 5.62 5.96 -12.88
CA ASP A 57 5.99 7.26 -13.43
C ASP A 57 7.44 7.24 -13.96
N GLU A 58 8.40 6.68 -13.22
CA GLU A 58 9.77 6.49 -13.70
C GLU A 58 9.82 5.61 -14.96
N ILE A 59 9.07 4.51 -14.99
CA ILE A 59 9.01 3.64 -16.16
C ILE A 59 8.41 4.36 -17.37
N SER A 60 7.40 5.21 -17.16
CA SER A 60 6.70 5.93 -18.22
C SER A 60 7.43 7.18 -18.71
N SER A 61 8.21 7.83 -17.85
CA SER A 61 8.96 9.05 -18.19
C SER A 61 10.32 8.71 -18.81
N ASN A 62 10.92 7.59 -18.43
CA ASN A 62 12.23 7.17 -18.94
C ASN A 62 12.11 6.42 -20.27
N SER A 63 12.57 7.04 -21.35
CA SER A 63 12.51 6.46 -22.71
C SER A 63 13.19 5.08 -22.81
N THR A 64 14.24 4.84 -22.01
CA THR A 64 14.95 3.56 -21.99
C THR A 64 14.12 2.46 -21.35
N LEU A 65 13.44 2.78 -20.24
CA LEU A 65 12.56 1.83 -19.55
C LEU A 65 11.29 1.57 -20.36
N ARG A 66 10.71 2.61 -21.00
CA ARG A 66 9.61 2.44 -21.95
C ARG A 66 9.95 1.49 -23.07
N GLN A 67 11.09 1.67 -23.71
CA GLN A 67 11.52 0.78 -24.78
C GLN A 67 11.74 -0.64 -24.25
N ALA A 68 12.30 -0.79 -23.04
CA ALA A 68 12.45 -2.10 -22.42
C ALA A 68 11.11 -2.81 -22.19
N VAL A 69 10.07 -2.08 -21.75
CA VAL A 69 8.71 -2.64 -21.60
C VAL A 69 8.12 -3.06 -22.95
N LEU A 70 8.33 -2.26 -23.99
CA LEU A 70 7.82 -2.55 -25.33
C LEU A 70 8.52 -3.76 -25.97
N ASP A 71 9.84 -3.89 -25.80
CA ASP A 71 10.63 -5.00 -26.34
C ASP A 71 10.30 -6.33 -25.65
N ASP A 72 10.11 -6.33 -24.33
CA ASP A 72 9.76 -7.50 -23.49
C ASP A 72 10.64 -8.74 -23.71
N ASN A 73 11.93 -8.54 -23.96
CA ASN A 73 12.93 -9.62 -23.95
C ASN A 73 13.58 -9.74 -22.57
N GLU A 74 14.29 -10.85 -22.31
CA GLU A 74 14.92 -11.13 -21.01
C GLU A 74 15.84 -10.00 -20.52
N VAL A 75 16.65 -9.43 -21.43
CA VAL A 75 17.57 -8.33 -21.11
C VAL A 75 16.80 -7.06 -20.73
N SER A 76 15.73 -6.75 -21.45
CA SER A 76 14.85 -5.62 -21.17
C SER A 76 14.09 -5.80 -19.85
N ARG A 77 13.59 -7.01 -19.56
CA ARG A 77 12.98 -7.34 -18.27
C ARG A 77 13.98 -7.18 -17.12
N GLN A 78 15.24 -7.57 -17.33
CA GLN A 78 16.28 -7.36 -16.31
C GLN A 78 16.55 -5.88 -16.04
N LYS A 79 16.51 -5.01 -17.08
CA LYS A 79 16.62 -3.55 -16.90
C LYS A 79 15.48 -2.98 -16.06
N VAL A 80 14.24 -3.38 -16.34
CA VAL A 80 13.06 -2.97 -15.56
C VAL A 80 13.19 -3.48 -14.12
N ASN A 81 13.58 -4.75 -13.94
CA ASN A 81 13.77 -5.33 -12.61
C ASN A 81 14.83 -4.57 -11.80
N ASN A 82 15.96 -4.23 -12.42
CA ASN A 82 17.03 -3.46 -11.77
C ASN A 82 16.58 -2.03 -11.41
N ALA A 83 15.72 -1.41 -12.22
CA ALA A 83 15.14 -0.11 -11.89
C ALA A 83 14.19 -0.22 -10.69
N LEU A 84 13.29 -1.21 -10.69
CA LEU A 84 12.36 -1.46 -9.59
C LEU A 84 13.10 -1.79 -8.29
N ALA A 85 14.14 -2.62 -8.33
CA ALA A 85 14.94 -2.98 -7.16
C ALA A 85 15.64 -1.75 -6.52
N LYS A 86 15.97 -0.72 -7.30
CA LYS A 86 16.55 0.54 -6.79
C LYS A 86 15.51 1.46 -6.16
N LEU A 87 14.28 1.41 -6.64
CA LEU A 87 13.17 2.22 -6.16
C LEU A 87 12.44 1.56 -4.99
N THR A 88 12.58 0.25 -4.82
CA THR A 88 11.92 -0.52 -3.76
C THR A 88 12.69 -0.38 -2.45
N PRO A 89 12.09 0.17 -1.38
CA PRO A 89 12.73 0.24 -0.06
C PRO A 89 12.97 -1.14 0.55
N GLU A 90 13.91 -1.25 1.49
CA GLU A 90 14.30 -2.55 2.09
C GLU A 90 13.14 -3.33 2.73
N GLY A 91 12.10 -2.64 3.24
CA GLY A 91 10.91 -3.25 3.86
C GLY A 91 9.89 -3.84 2.88
N PHE A 92 10.03 -3.56 1.58
CA PHE A 92 9.11 -4.05 0.56
C PHE A 92 9.80 -5.02 -0.40
N SER A 93 8.98 -5.89 -1.00
CA SER A 93 9.32 -6.69 -2.17
C SER A 93 8.44 -6.28 -3.33
N SER A 94 9.01 -6.27 -4.52
CA SER A 94 8.29 -5.94 -5.74
C SER A 94 8.53 -6.99 -6.82
N THR A 95 7.54 -7.13 -7.69
CA THR A 95 7.67 -7.83 -8.97
C THR A 95 6.78 -7.16 -10.00
N PHE A 96 6.95 -7.50 -11.27
CA PHE A 96 6.18 -6.93 -12.35
C PHE A 96 5.87 -7.96 -13.42
N GLN A 97 4.79 -7.70 -14.15
CA GLN A 97 4.40 -8.48 -15.31
C GLN A 97 4.12 -7.53 -16.47
N ILE A 98 4.65 -7.87 -17.65
CA ILE A 98 4.37 -7.16 -18.91
C ILE A 98 3.42 -8.05 -19.72
N CYS A 99 2.38 -7.44 -20.26
CA CYS A 99 1.37 -8.13 -21.06
C CYS A 99 0.89 -7.27 -22.22
N GLY A 100 0.20 -7.88 -23.19
CA GLY A 100 -0.60 -7.12 -24.16
C GLY A 100 -1.69 -6.33 -23.45
N ILE A 101 -2.18 -5.27 -24.09
CA ILE A 101 -3.28 -4.44 -23.53
C ILE A 101 -4.50 -5.30 -23.19
N ASP A 102 -4.85 -6.23 -24.06
CA ASP A 102 -6.06 -7.05 -23.93
C ASP A 102 -5.87 -8.31 -23.05
N ASP A 103 -4.62 -8.63 -22.70
CA ASP A 103 -4.30 -9.85 -21.95
C ASP A 103 -4.55 -9.70 -20.44
N ILE A 104 -4.90 -10.80 -19.77
CA ILE A 104 -4.99 -10.81 -18.31
C ILE A 104 -3.58 -10.80 -17.72
N CYS A 105 -3.18 -9.67 -17.16
CA CYS A 105 -1.87 -9.50 -16.54
C CYS A 105 -1.91 -9.88 -15.05
N GLY A 106 -2.06 -11.18 -14.81
CA GLY A 106 -2.01 -11.77 -13.48
C GLY A 106 -0.62 -12.35 -13.18
N ILE A 107 -0.32 -12.48 -11.89
CA ILE A 107 0.80 -13.29 -11.44
C ILE A 107 0.29 -14.66 -11.02
N THR A 108 0.96 -15.71 -11.51
CA THR A 108 0.61 -17.10 -11.24
C THR A 108 1.17 -17.61 -9.91
N THR A 109 2.15 -16.90 -9.33
CA THR A 109 2.71 -17.27 -8.02
C THR A 109 1.82 -16.77 -6.90
N SER A 110 1.46 -17.68 -5.99
CA SER A 110 0.77 -17.31 -4.76
C SER A 110 1.67 -16.37 -3.95
N PHE A 111 1.25 -15.11 -3.80
CA PHE A 111 1.88 -14.22 -2.84
C PHE A 111 1.70 -14.81 -1.43
N THR A 112 2.71 -14.66 -0.59
CA THR A 112 2.64 -15.00 0.84
C THR A 112 1.51 -14.22 1.52
N SER A 113 1.13 -14.57 2.75
CA SER A 113 -0.10 -14.12 3.44
C SER A 113 -0.24 -12.60 3.71
N ASN A 114 0.56 -11.77 3.05
CA ASN A 114 0.59 -10.32 3.19
C ASN A 114 -0.32 -9.66 2.15
N GLU A 115 -0.72 -8.43 2.45
CA GLU A 115 -1.51 -7.61 1.51
C GLU A 115 -0.62 -7.23 0.32
N VAL A 116 -1.14 -7.49 -0.89
CA VAL A 116 -0.44 -7.21 -2.14
C VAL A 116 -1.12 -6.01 -2.79
N TYR A 117 -0.33 -4.96 -3.00
CA TYR A 117 -0.73 -3.77 -3.72
C TYR A 117 -0.34 -3.94 -5.19
N SER A 118 -1.22 -3.54 -6.10
CA SER A 118 -0.93 -3.61 -7.52
C SER A 118 -1.52 -2.42 -8.25
N ASP A 119 -0.77 -1.90 -9.20
CA ASP A 119 -1.25 -0.90 -10.15
C ASP A 119 -0.61 -1.13 -11.52
N GLU A 120 -1.18 -0.53 -12.56
CA GLU A 120 -0.75 -0.72 -13.94
C GLU A 120 -0.67 0.56 -14.75
N ALA A 121 0.25 0.58 -15.72
CA ALA A 121 0.35 1.64 -16.69
C ALA A 121 0.41 1.06 -18.11
N SER A 122 -0.29 1.71 -19.04
CA SER A 122 -0.19 1.43 -20.47
C SER A 122 0.97 2.22 -21.07
N ILE A 123 1.92 1.52 -21.70
CA ILE A 123 3.05 2.11 -22.41
C ILE A 123 2.81 1.99 -23.91
N SER A 124 2.78 3.14 -24.60
CA SER A 124 2.65 3.21 -26.05
C SER A 124 3.92 3.74 -26.71
N VAL A 125 4.06 3.40 -27.99
CA VAL A 125 5.07 3.97 -28.87
C VAL A 125 4.67 5.38 -29.32
N THR A 126 5.64 6.18 -29.77
CA THR A 126 5.38 7.43 -30.48
C THR A 126 4.78 7.14 -31.86
N LEU A 127 3.90 8.03 -32.33
CA LEU A 127 3.12 7.90 -33.57
C LEU A 127 3.97 7.67 -34.84
N ASP A 128 5.27 7.96 -34.78
CA ASP A 128 6.21 7.89 -35.90
C ASP A 128 6.78 6.48 -36.14
N SER A 129 6.48 5.52 -35.27
CA SER A 129 6.99 4.15 -35.39
C SER A 129 5.99 3.23 -36.10
N SER A 130 6.43 2.61 -37.18
CA SER A 130 5.64 1.63 -37.94
C SER A 130 5.47 0.35 -37.12
N GLY A 131 4.36 0.23 -36.39
CA GLY A 131 4.03 -0.95 -35.59
C GLY A 131 3.46 -0.55 -34.23
N PHE A 132 2.17 -0.24 -34.19
CA PHE A 132 1.48 0.10 -32.95
C PHE A 132 1.13 -1.17 -32.17
N SER A 133 2.05 -1.61 -31.30
CA SER A 133 1.82 -2.69 -30.33
C SER A 133 2.05 -2.17 -28.92
N PRO A 134 1.07 -1.46 -28.34
CA PRO A 134 1.20 -0.97 -26.98
C PRO A 134 1.14 -2.15 -26.00
N LYS A 135 1.87 -2.02 -24.89
CA LYS A 135 1.92 -3.01 -23.83
C LYS A 135 1.50 -2.38 -22.53
N LYS A 136 1.02 -3.19 -21.59
CA LYS A 136 0.80 -2.75 -20.21
C LYS A 136 1.79 -3.42 -19.30
N ILE A 137 2.27 -2.65 -18.33
CA ILE A 137 3.09 -3.15 -17.22
C ILE A 137 2.27 -3.04 -15.94
N ARG A 138 2.19 -4.15 -15.21
CA ARG A 138 1.57 -4.19 -13.88
C ARG A 138 2.65 -4.48 -12.85
N ILE A 139 2.70 -3.66 -11.82
CA ILE A 139 3.63 -3.83 -10.69
C ILE A 139 2.84 -4.40 -9.52
N PHE A 140 3.48 -5.29 -8.78
CA PHE A 140 2.98 -5.86 -7.55
C PHE A 140 3.99 -5.54 -6.45
N LEU A 141 3.51 -5.01 -5.32
CA LEU A 141 4.31 -4.61 -4.17
C LEU A 141 3.70 -5.22 -2.91
N TRP A 142 4.52 -5.79 -2.04
CA TRP A 142 4.09 -6.32 -0.74
C TRP A 142 5.18 -6.11 0.31
N GLU A 143 4.76 -6.06 1.58
CA GLU A 143 5.69 -6.02 2.71
C GLU A 143 6.38 -7.38 2.87
N LYS A 144 7.68 -7.37 3.21
CA LYS A 144 8.47 -8.58 3.45
C LYS A 144 8.06 -9.32 4.72
#